data_AF-A0A1G2T0M4-F1
#
_entry.id   AF-A0A1G2T0M4-F1
#
_cell.length_a   1.000
_cell.length_b   1.000
_cell.length_c   1.000
_cell.angle_alpha   90.00
_cell.angle_beta   90.00
_cell.angle_gamma   90.00
#
_symmetry.space_group_name_H-M   'P 1'
#
loop_
_entity.id
_entity.type
_entity.pdbx_description
1 polymer ?
#
loop_
_entity_poly.entity_id
_entity_poly.type
_entity_poly.pdbx_seq_one_letter_code
_entity_poly.pdbx_strand_id
1 'polypeptide(L)'
;MHGEPDGFGSISGDNGLERGPGDDTVTTDSASLDSSIVDVVKNSEHRGIVSDSSAIIYKTFTGKDAIIVIDDKRFPNMKVVLFQLLSPVDFVMIDPNGRRIGKNFDTGEEYNEIPSAFYSGYQTDDKYITVLNPLDGEYKIEIQGTNNGGKYGILTSYISDDTSVTREISGLTEPDQVTTLNVEVNNADPEGIEPEKIVTLEVLLNDIIKAFELGWITDKKLKGRLVKQVKAIIKIEAKIEKVGEKDKKNEEKQIDKLEQKIDKKLARALLIELKGYKKDKINEHAYNIIKEDLEWLINNN
;
A
#
# COMPACT_ATOMS: atom_id res chain seq x y z
N MET A 1 22.06 -3.55 29.58
CA MET A 1 23.40 -3.11 30.02
C MET A 1 23.59 -1.76 29.36
N HIS A 2 23.67 -0.70 30.15
CA HIS A 2 23.56 0.70 29.70
C HIS A 2 24.73 1.46 30.32
N GLY A 3 25.32 2.38 29.57
CA GLY A 3 26.53 3.08 29.93
C GLY A 3 27.03 3.90 28.76
N GLU A 4 28.02 4.73 28.98
CA GLU A 4 28.65 5.52 27.93
C GLU A 4 30.01 4.92 27.54
N PRO A 5 30.43 5.04 26.27
CA PRO A 5 31.74 4.58 25.86
C PRO A 5 32.84 5.40 26.54
N ASP A 6 33.68 4.76 27.34
CA ASP A 6 34.87 5.38 27.94
C ASP A 6 36.16 4.69 27.46
N GLY A 7 37.28 5.41 27.56
CA GLY A 7 38.61 4.90 27.24
C GLY A 7 38.99 4.95 25.75
N PHE A 8 38.03 5.10 24.82
CA PHE A 8 38.27 5.06 23.37
C PHE A 8 39.15 6.20 22.81
N GLY A 9 39.42 7.25 23.59
CA GLY A 9 40.35 8.33 23.26
C GLY A 9 41.79 8.12 23.74
N SER A 10 42.07 7.06 24.51
CA SER A 10 43.36 6.81 25.14
C SER A 10 43.98 5.50 24.65
N ILE A 11 45.31 5.50 24.51
CA ILE A 11 46.10 4.30 24.13
C ILE A 11 46.38 3.39 25.35
N SER A 12 46.00 3.85 26.54
CA SER A 12 46.13 3.12 27.81
C SER A 12 44.91 3.39 28.70
N GLY A 13 44.30 2.32 29.23
CA GLY A 13 43.10 2.38 30.05
C GLY A 13 42.23 1.15 29.82
N ASP A 14 41.21 0.95 30.66
CA ASP A 14 40.12 0.03 30.31
C ASP A 14 39.27 0.68 29.22
N ASN A 15 38.80 -0.12 28.27
CA ASN A 15 37.97 0.33 27.15
C ASN A 15 36.64 -0.37 27.26
N GLY A 16 35.57 0.38 27.47
CA GLY A 16 34.29 -0.26 27.74
C GLY A 16 33.14 0.70 27.92
N LEU A 17 32.03 0.13 28.40
CA LEU A 17 30.85 0.88 28.80
C LEU A 17 30.98 1.22 30.28
N GLU A 18 31.16 2.50 30.58
CA GLU A 18 31.11 3.00 31.96
C GLU A 18 29.67 3.21 32.37
N ARG A 19 29.31 2.66 33.54
CA ARG A 19 27.95 2.79 34.07
C ARG A 19 27.85 4.06 34.90
N GLY A 20 27.06 5.02 34.44
CA GLY A 20 26.78 6.26 35.16
C GLY A 20 25.36 6.31 35.74
N PRO A 21 25.06 7.34 36.56
CA PRO A 21 23.68 7.69 36.90
C PRO A 21 22.89 8.02 35.64
N GLY A 22 21.59 7.69 35.63
CA GLY A 22 20.75 7.80 34.44
C GLY A 22 19.35 7.23 34.66
N ASP A 23 18.62 6.97 33.58
CA ASP A 23 17.26 6.40 33.59
C ASP A 23 17.21 4.89 33.26
N ASP A 24 18.30 4.19 33.55
CA ASP A 24 18.56 2.80 33.15
C ASP A 24 18.57 2.58 31.62
N THR A 25 18.55 3.62 30.78
CA THR A 25 18.75 3.52 29.32
C THR A 25 19.87 4.42 28.83
N VAL A 26 19.97 5.66 29.34
CA VAL A 26 20.98 6.67 28.99
C VAL A 26 21.55 7.31 30.27
N THR A 27 22.86 7.60 30.29
CA THR A 27 23.52 8.30 31.43
C THR A 27 23.16 9.79 31.43
N THR A 28 23.23 10.45 32.58
CA THR A 28 23.03 11.91 32.67
C THR A 28 24.02 12.68 31.81
N ASP A 29 25.27 12.22 31.77
CA ASP A 29 26.35 12.89 31.05
C ASP A 29 26.13 12.81 29.53
N SER A 30 25.66 11.66 29.04
CA SER A 30 25.25 11.50 27.63
C SER A 30 23.94 12.20 27.27
N ALA A 31 23.07 12.47 28.25
CA ALA A 31 21.80 13.18 28.04
C ALA A 31 21.93 14.71 28.11
N SER A 32 23.04 15.22 28.65
CA SER A 32 23.30 16.65 28.79
C SER A 32 23.99 17.23 27.56
N LEU A 33 23.62 18.46 27.20
CA LEU A 33 24.28 19.21 26.14
C LEU A 33 25.42 20.08 26.69
N ASP A 34 26.17 20.72 25.79
CA ASP A 34 27.18 21.70 26.19
C ASP A 34 26.58 22.78 27.10
N SER A 35 27.38 23.26 28.06
CA SER A 35 26.99 24.24 29.07
C SER A 35 26.42 25.57 28.54
N SER A 36 26.57 25.85 27.25
CA SER A 36 25.92 26.98 26.57
C SER A 36 24.42 26.79 26.30
N ILE A 37 23.90 25.58 26.48
CA ILE A 37 22.49 25.22 26.31
C ILE A 37 21.88 24.90 27.68
N VAL A 38 20.68 25.42 27.95
CA VAL A 38 19.96 25.13 29.19
C VAL A 38 19.23 23.80 29.05
N ASP A 39 19.70 22.80 29.78
CA ASP A 39 19.01 21.51 29.89
C ASP A 39 17.68 21.67 30.64
N VAL A 40 16.63 21.07 30.09
CA VAL A 40 15.34 20.93 30.77
C VAL A 40 15.20 19.48 31.24
N VAL A 41 15.38 19.28 32.55
CA VAL A 41 15.24 17.96 33.16
C VAL A 41 13.78 17.66 33.45
N LYS A 42 13.26 16.58 32.88
CA LYS A 42 11.89 16.09 33.10
C LYS A 42 11.97 14.69 33.70
N ASN A 43 11.33 14.50 34.85
CA ASN A 43 11.14 13.16 35.40
C ASN A 43 10.08 12.42 34.58
N SER A 44 10.49 11.43 33.80
CA SER A 44 9.67 10.62 32.91
C SER A 44 10.30 9.24 32.75
N GLU A 45 9.50 8.22 32.43
CA GLU A 45 10.03 6.97 31.87
C GLU A 45 10.73 7.27 30.54
N HIS A 46 11.82 6.54 30.21
CA HIS A 46 12.63 6.77 29.02
C HIS A 46 11.77 6.88 27.74
N ARG A 47 10.81 5.95 27.58
CA ARG A 47 9.89 5.90 26.43
C ARG A 47 8.83 7.02 26.45
N GLY A 48 8.58 7.61 27.61
CA GLY A 48 7.61 8.69 27.78
C GLY A 48 8.20 10.10 27.62
N ILE A 49 9.54 10.25 27.54
CA ILE A 49 10.20 11.56 27.58
C ILE A 49 9.63 12.53 26.54
N VAL A 50 9.37 12.06 25.31
CA VAL A 50 8.83 12.90 24.23
C VAL A 50 7.41 13.35 24.56
N SER A 51 6.53 12.44 24.96
CA SER A 51 5.14 12.75 25.33
C SER A 51 5.08 13.69 26.53
N ASP A 52 5.85 13.40 27.58
CA ASP A 52 5.93 14.16 28.83
C ASP A 52 6.52 15.57 28.66
N SER A 53 7.35 15.74 27.62
CA SER A 53 8.01 17.01 27.29
C SER A 53 7.30 17.78 26.19
N SER A 54 6.32 17.20 25.49
CA SER A 54 5.67 17.78 24.30
C SER A 54 5.12 19.20 24.54
N ALA A 55 4.42 19.42 25.66
CA ALA A 55 3.87 20.72 26.03
C ALA A 55 4.98 21.75 26.34
N ILE A 56 6.07 21.31 26.97
CA ILE A 56 7.22 22.17 27.28
C ILE A 56 7.92 22.56 25.98
N ILE A 57 8.16 21.61 25.09
CA ILE A 57 8.75 21.83 23.76
C ILE A 57 7.92 22.85 22.98
N TYR A 58 6.59 22.65 22.91
CA TYR A 58 5.68 23.57 22.23
C TYR A 58 5.77 24.99 22.80
N LYS A 59 5.75 25.12 24.14
CA LYS A 59 5.86 26.42 24.80
C LYS A 59 7.21 27.09 24.54
N THR A 60 8.30 26.33 24.55
CA THR A 60 9.64 26.84 24.27
C THR A 60 9.74 27.39 22.84
N PHE A 61 9.19 26.68 21.84
CA PHE A 61 9.26 27.13 20.46
C PHE A 61 8.27 28.25 20.10
N THR A 62 7.10 28.29 20.75
CA THR A 62 6.01 29.19 20.35
C THR A 62 5.74 30.35 21.33
N GLY A 63 6.24 30.26 22.56
CA GLY A 63 5.91 31.16 23.66
C GLY A 63 4.48 31.01 24.21
N LYS A 64 3.72 30.01 23.74
CA LYS A 64 2.31 29.78 24.11
C LYS A 64 2.14 28.46 24.84
N ASP A 65 1.19 28.39 25.77
CA ASP A 65 0.79 27.10 26.34
C ASP A 65 0.06 26.26 25.29
N ALA A 66 0.38 24.96 25.26
CA ALA A 66 -0.31 24.02 24.39
C ALA A 66 -1.78 23.89 24.84
N ILE A 67 -2.72 24.10 23.93
CA ILE A 67 -4.15 23.90 24.19
C ILE A 67 -4.49 22.40 24.18
N ILE A 68 -3.76 21.63 23.38
CA ILE A 68 -3.90 20.19 23.24
C ILE A 68 -2.54 19.56 23.57
N VAL A 69 -2.53 18.63 24.51
CA VAL A 69 -1.37 17.81 24.84
C VAL A 69 -1.76 16.36 24.56
N ILE A 70 -1.03 15.70 23.68
CA ILE A 70 -1.23 14.29 23.38
C ILE A 70 -0.32 13.51 24.32
N ASP A 71 -0.92 12.96 25.38
CA ASP A 71 -0.21 12.25 26.44
C ASP A 71 -0.29 10.73 26.23
N ASP A 72 0.33 10.25 25.14
CA ASP A 72 0.41 8.81 24.84
C ASP A 72 1.77 8.28 25.28
N LYS A 73 1.94 8.11 26.60
CA LYS A 73 3.22 7.72 27.24
C LYS A 73 3.62 6.28 26.96
N ARG A 74 2.71 5.50 26.39
CA ARG A 74 2.93 4.11 26.07
C ARG A 74 2.30 3.91 24.70
N PHE A 75 3.11 3.59 23.71
CA PHE A 75 2.64 2.83 22.56
C PHE A 75 2.87 1.33 22.82
N PRO A 76 2.29 0.67 23.86
CA PRO A 76 2.43 -0.77 23.97
C PRO A 76 1.57 -1.38 22.86
N ASN A 77 2.12 -2.32 22.10
CA ASN A 77 1.41 -2.95 20.99
C ASN A 77 1.06 -1.96 19.86
N MET A 78 2.01 -1.07 19.50
CA MET A 78 1.85 -0.26 18.29
C MET A 78 1.70 -1.20 17.10
N LYS A 79 0.59 -1.05 16.37
CA LYS A 79 0.34 -1.77 15.13
C LYS A 79 0.49 -0.79 13.98
N VAL A 80 1.15 -1.19 12.91
CA VAL A 80 1.38 -0.35 11.75
C VAL A 80 1.00 -1.15 10.53
N VAL A 81 0.10 -0.59 9.71
CA VAL A 81 -0.02 -1.02 8.32
C VAL A 81 0.74 -0.01 7.46
N LEU A 82 1.62 -0.52 6.61
CA LEU A 82 2.45 0.26 5.69
C LEU A 82 2.17 -0.21 4.26
N PHE A 83 1.79 0.72 3.40
CA PHE A 83 1.69 0.53 1.97
C PHE A 83 2.84 1.26 1.30
N GLN A 84 3.79 0.54 0.71
CA GLN A 84 4.88 1.12 -0.08
C GLN A 84 4.63 0.86 -1.55
N LEU A 85 4.70 1.91 -2.35
CA LEU A 85 4.37 1.90 -3.76
C LEU A 85 5.64 1.95 -4.61
N LEU A 86 5.78 1.00 -5.53
CA LEU A 86 6.86 0.93 -6.50
C LEU A 86 6.35 1.51 -7.83
N SER A 87 6.97 2.63 -8.26
CA SER A 87 6.68 3.37 -9.49
C SER A 87 6.48 2.50 -10.74
N PRO A 88 5.74 2.96 -11.78
CA PRO A 88 5.32 4.35 -12.06
C PRO A 88 3.84 4.62 -11.78
N VAL A 89 3.48 4.76 -10.52
CA VAL A 89 2.09 4.90 -10.07
C VAL A 89 1.97 5.97 -8.98
N ASP A 90 0.77 6.48 -8.80
CA ASP A 90 0.31 7.21 -7.61
C ASP A 90 -0.82 6.42 -6.96
N PHE A 91 -1.15 6.72 -5.70
CA PHE A 91 -2.23 6.03 -5.01
C PHE A 91 -3.00 6.90 -4.02
N VAL A 92 -4.24 6.50 -3.78
CA VAL A 92 -5.08 6.93 -2.67
C VAL A 92 -5.56 5.69 -1.94
N MET A 93 -5.54 5.74 -0.62
CA MET A 93 -6.06 4.70 0.26
C MET A 93 -7.34 5.22 0.93
N ILE A 94 -8.34 4.35 1.00
CA ILE A 94 -9.61 4.56 1.68
C ILE A 94 -9.71 3.53 2.81
N ASP A 95 -9.96 4.00 4.04
CA ASP A 95 -10.09 3.12 5.21
C ASP A 95 -11.50 2.53 5.35
N PRO A 96 -11.72 1.60 6.31
CA PRO A 96 -13.04 0.99 6.52
C PRO A 96 -14.18 1.96 6.87
N ASN A 97 -13.85 3.18 7.30
CA ASN A 97 -14.82 4.25 7.58
C ASN A 97 -15.05 5.17 6.37
N GLY A 98 -14.42 4.91 5.22
CA GLY A 98 -14.54 5.71 4.00
C GLY A 98 -13.67 6.98 3.99
N ARG A 99 -12.75 7.14 4.94
CA ARG A 99 -11.82 8.28 5.00
C ARG A 99 -10.64 8.03 4.07
N ARG A 100 -10.07 9.09 3.48
CA ARG A 100 -9.04 8.99 2.45
C ARG A 100 -7.69 9.56 2.87
N ILE A 101 -6.62 9.00 2.34
CA ILE A 101 -5.27 9.58 2.38
C ILE A 101 -4.51 9.26 1.09
N GLY A 102 -3.72 10.20 0.57
CA GLY A 102 -2.98 10.04 -0.69
C GLY A 102 -3.37 11.07 -1.73
N LYS A 103 -3.12 10.80 -3.01
CA LYS A 103 -3.37 11.76 -4.10
C LYS A 103 -4.85 11.79 -4.52
N ASN A 104 -5.42 12.98 -4.66
CA ASN A 104 -6.69 13.17 -5.34
C ASN A 104 -6.46 13.20 -6.86
N PHE A 105 -6.94 12.17 -7.58
CA PHE A 105 -6.74 12.06 -9.02
C PHE A 105 -7.53 13.10 -9.84
N ASP A 106 -8.60 13.68 -9.29
CA ASP A 106 -9.40 14.68 -9.98
C ASP A 106 -8.80 16.09 -9.87
N THR A 107 -8.29 16.45 -8.69
CA THR A 107 -7.78 17.82 -8.42
C THR A 107 -6.27 17.93 -8.42
N GLY A 108 -5.55 16.82 -8.24
CA GLY A 108 -4.10 16.80 -8.03
C GLY A 108 -3.66 17.23 -6.62
N GLU A 109 -4.60 17.48 -5.70
CA GLU A 109 -4.32 17.78 -4.29
C GLU A 109 -4.14 16.49 -3.48
N GLU A 110 -3.92 16.61 -2.17
CA GLU A 110 -3.75 15.46 -1.26
C GLU A 110 -4.96 15.32 -0.34
N TYR A 111 -5.44 14.09 -0.19
CA TYR A 111 -6.32 13.71 0.91
C TYR A 111 -5.50 13.46 2.17
N ASN A 112 -6.02 13.92 3.32
CA ASN A 112 -5.45 13.67 4.64
C ASN A 112 -6.56 13.58 5.70
N GLU A 113 -7.44 12.59 5.56
CA GLU A 113 -8.65 12.44 6.36
C GLU A 113 -8.53 11.31 7.41
N ILE A 114 -7.57 10.41 7.26
CA ILE A 114 -7.37 9.25 8.15
C ILE A 114 -6.50 9.67 9.36
N PRO A 115 -7.04 9.64 10.59
CA PRO A 115 -6.27 9.96 11.79
C PRO A 115 -5.11 8.99 11.98
N SER A 116 -3.99 9.51 12.48
CA SER A 116 -2.79 8.71 12.76
C SER A 116 -2.21 8.00 11.55
N ALA A 117 -2.57 8.44 10.35
CA ALA A 117 -1.93 8.04 9.11
C ALA A 117 -0.97 9.12 8.62
N PHE A 118 0.08 8.70 7.92
CA PHE A 118 1.04 9.57 7.28
C PHE A 118 1.22 9.16 5.83
N TYR A 119 1.27 10.15 4.94
CA TYR A 119 1.55 9.98 3.52
C TYR A 119 2.83 10.72 3.18
N SER A 120 3.75 10.06 2.49
CA SER A 120 5.03 10.66 2.08
C SER A 120 4.89 11.77 1.03
N GLY A 121 3.75 11.85 0.34
CA GLY A 121 3.51 12.73 -0.80
C GLY A 121 3.73 12.04 -2.15
N TYR A 122 3.06 12.50 -3.21
CA TYR A 122 3.18 11.92 -4.56
C TYR A 122 4.37 12.46 -5.37
N GLN A 123 5.03 13.52 -4.87
CA GLN A 123 6.20 14.15 -5.51
C GLN A 123 7.53 13.54 -5.04
N THR A 124 7.48 12.56 -4.13
CA THR A 124 8.68 11.86 -3.64
C THR A 124 9.00 10.63 -4.50
N ASP A 125 10.27 10.25 -4.53
CA ASP A 125 10.71 9.02 -5.20
C ASP A 125 10.19 7.77 -4.47
N ASP A 126 10.21 7.81 -3.14
CA ASP A 126 9.67 6.78 -2.26
C ASP A 126 8.27 7.18 -1.80
N LYS A 127 7.25 6.48 -2.32
CA LYS A 127 5.85 6.75 -2.03
C LYS A 127 5.31 5.71 -1.06
N TYR A 128 4.85 6.15 0.10
CA TYR A 128 4.26 5.25 1.09
C TYR A 128 3.21 5.92 1.96
N ILE A 129 2.31 5.07 2.48
CA ILE A 129 1.32 5.45 3.49
C ILE A 129 1.54 4.54 4.70
N THR A 130 1.65 5.13 5.89
CA THR A 130 1.60 4.41 7.15
C THR A 130 0.31 4.73 7.88
N VAL A 131 -0.28 3.73 8.53
CA VAL A 131 -1.43 3.88 9.40
C VAL A 131 -1.07 3.29 10.75
N LEU A 132 -1.00 4.13 11.78
CA LEU A 132 -0.75 3.69 13.14
C LEU A 132 -2.08 3.23 13.77
N ASN A 133 -2.03 2.08 14.43
CA ASN A 133 -3.17 1.39 15.02
C ASN A 133 -4.36 1.30 14.05
N PRO A 134 -4.17 0.62 12.90
CA PRO A 134 -5.18 0.54 11.85
C PRO A 134 -6.47 -0.11 12.39
N LEU A 135 -7.60 0.25 11.80
CA LEU A 135 -8.88 -0.38 12.11
C LEU A 135 -8.91 -1.79 11.52
N ASP A 136 -9.73 -2.67 12.11
CA ASP A 136 -10.10 -3.90 11.44
C ASP A 136 -11.04 -3.60 10.26
N GLY A 137 -10.88 -4.33 9.16
CA GLY A 137 -11.75 -4.29 7.99
C GLY A 137 -11.01 -4.06 6.67
N GLU A 138 -11.80 -3.91 5.61
CA GLU A 138 -11.31 -3.74 4.24
C GLU A 138 -10.80 -2.32 4.00
N TYR A 139 -9.52 -2.21 3.65
CA TYR A 139 -8.92 -1.02 3.08
C TYR A 139 -8.93 -1.12 1.56
N LYS A 140 -9.36 -0.04 0.90
CA LYS A 140 -9.34 0.07 -0.56
C LYS A 140 -8.17 0.95 -0.99
N ILE A 141 -7.36 0.49 -1.94
CA ILE A 141 -6.26 1.25 -2.52
C ILE A 141 -6.56 1.44 -3.99
N GLU A 142 -6.71 2.69 -4.42
CA GLU A 142 -6.82 3.03 -5.84
C GLU A 142 -5.46 3.50 -6.33
N ILE A 143 -4.97 2.87 -7.39
CA ILE A 143 -3.68 3.15 -8.01
C ILE A 143 -3.95 3.79 -9.36
N GLN A 144 -3.29 4.90 -9.65
CA GLN A 144 -3.30 5.51 -10.98
C GLN A 144 -1.93 5.41 -11.63
N GLY A 145 -1.87 4.90 -12.85
CA GLY A 145 -0.64 4.89 -13.63
C GLY A 145 -0.17 6.30 -14.00
N THR A 146 1.13 6.53 -13.88
CA THR A 146 1.78 7.81 -14.19
C THR A 146 2.76 7.66 -15.35
N ASN A 147 3.26 8.78 -15.85
CA ASN A 147 4.28 8.83 -16.91
C ASN A 147 3.86 8.05 -18.17
N ASN A 148 4.63 7.04 -18.58
CA ASN A 148 4.35 6.17 -19.74
C ASN A 148 3.73 4.82 -19.32
N GLY A 149 3.31 4.71 -18.05
CA GLY A 149 2.94 3.46 -17.42
C GLY A 149 4.10 2.46 -17.33
N GLY A 150 3.80 1.19 -17.10
CA GLY A 150 4.79 0.13 -16.96
C GLY A 150 4.45 -0.85 -15.84
N LYS A 151 5.46 -1.61 -15.41
CA LYS A 151 5.34 -2.49 -14.25
C LYS A 151 5.35 -1.65 -12.97
N TYR A 152 4.40 -1.91 -12.07
CA TYR A 152 4.40 -1.39 -10.71
C TYR A 152 4.38 -2.54 -9.70
N GLY A 153 4.59 -2.20 -8.43
CA GLY A 153 4.40 -3.11 -7.30
C GLY A 153 3.91 -2.38 -6.06
N ILE A 154 3.25 -3.10 -5.17
CA ILE A 154 2.86 -2.62 -3.84
C ILE A 154 3.33 -3.62 -2.81
N LEU A 155 4.06 -3.12 -1.83
CA LEU A 155 4.37 -3.85 -0.61
C LEU A 155 3.37 -3.43 0.45
N THR A 156 2.60 -4.40 0.93
CA THR A 156 1.69 -4.24 2.06
C THR A 156 2.32 -4.92 3.25
N SER A 157 2.67 -4.14 4.27
CA SER A 157 3.29 -4.65 5.49
C SER A 157 2.37 -4.41 6.69
N TYR A 158 2.26 -5.42 7.55
CA TYR A 158 1.72 -5.27 8.89
C TYR A 158 2.86 -5.49 9.89
N ILE A 159 3.06 -4.53 10.80
CA ILE A 159 4.15 -4.53 11.77
C ILE A 159 3.55 -4.31 13.16
N SER A 160 3.98 -5.10 14.12
CA SER A 160 3.66 -4.97 15.54
C SER A 160 4.82 -5.46 16.40
N ASP A 161 4.68 -5.41 17.72
CA ASP A 161 5.70 -5.93 18.64
C ASP A 161 5.93 -7.45 18.46
N ASP A 162 4.88 -8.21 18.11
CA ASP A 162 4.92 -9.67 18.04
C ASP A 162 5.14 -10.23 16.63
N THR A 163 4.79 -9.46 15.59
CA THR A 163 4.85 -9.92 14.20
C THR A 163 5.21 -8.82 13.22
N SER A 164 5.84 -9.23 12.12
CA SER A 164 6.07 -8.42 10.94
C SER A 164 5.87 -9.29 9.71
N VAL A 165 4.91 -8.93 8.88
CA VAL A 165 4.59 -9.64 7.63
C VAL A 165 4.51 -8.63 6.50
N THR A 166 5.07 -9.00 5.35
CA THR A 166 4.99 -8.21 4.12
C THR A 166 4.48 -9.10 3.00
N ARG A 167 3.57 -8.55 2.20
CA ARG A 167 3.09 -9.13 0.95
C ARG A 167 3.39 -8.18 -0.20
N GLU A 168 3.75 -8.74 -1.33
CA GLU A 168 3.95 -7.99 -2.57
C GLU A 168 2.89 -8.39 -3.58
N ILE A 169 2.30 -7.40 -4.22
CA ILE A 169 1.52 -7.58 -5.44
C ILE A 169 2.10 -6.70 -6.54
N SER A 170 2.07 -7.17 -7.77
CA SER A 170 2.60 -6.44 -8.93
C SER A 170 1.61 -6.44 -10.07
N GLY A 171 1.73 -5.44 -10.95
CA GLY A 171 0.84 -5.31 -12.09
C GLY A 171 1.44 -4.48 -13.20
N LEU A 172 0.66 -4.31 -14.27
CA LEU A 172 0.96 -3.37 -15.35
C LEU A 172 -0.05 -2.22 -15.29
N THR A 173 0.40 -1.04 -15.69
CA THR A 173 -0.46 0.13 -15.79
C THR A 173 -0.17 0.91 -17.06
N GLU A 174 -1.20 1.57 -17.58
CA GLU A 174 -1.08 2.66 -18.54
C GLU A 174 -1.24 4.02 -17.82
N PRO A 175 -0.86 5.14 -18.46
CA PRO A 175 -1.13 6.47 -17.93
C PRO A 175 -2.63 6.65 -17.67
N ASP A 176 -2.97 7.22 -16.52
CA ASP A 176 -4.34 7.50 -16.07
C ASP A 176 -5.23 6.26 -15.83
N GLN A 177 -4.73 5.04 -16.08
CA GLN A 177 -5.43 3.81 -15.72
C GLN A 177 -5.55 3.73 -14.19
N VAL A 178 -6.78 3.59 -13.70
CA VAL A 178 -7.05 3.33 -12.30
C VAL A 178 -7.27 1.83 -12.07
N THR A 179 -6.51 1.25 -11.14
CA THR A 179 -6.69 -0.13 -10.67
C THR A 179 -7.00 -0.11 -9.18
N THR A 180 -7.93 -0.93 -8.73
CA THR A 180 -8.30 -1.05 -7.32
C THR A 180 -7.65 -2.29 -6.71
N LEU A 181 -7.16 -2.16 -5.48
CA LEU A 181 -6.75 -3.27 -4.63
C LEU A 181 -7.52 -3.20 -3.33
N ASN A 182 -7.90 -4.37 -2.80
CA ASN A 182 -8.48 -4.50 -1.49
C ASN A 182 -7.49 -5.21 -0.55
N VAL A 183 -7.43 -4.75 0.70
CA VAL A 183 -6.62 -5.37 1.75
C VAL A 183 -7.48 -5.49 2.99
N GLU A 184 -7.78 -6.72 3.39
CA GLU A 184 -8.42 -6.99 4.67
C GLU A 184 -7.38 -6.89 5.79
N VAL A 185 -7.58 -5.94 6.70
CA VAL A 185 -6.74 -5.81 7.90
C VAL A 185 -7.48 -6.46 9.06
N ASN A 186 -6.85 -7.47 9.67
CA ASN A 186 -7.32 -8.10 10.89
C ASN A 186 -6.21 -8.05 11.95
N ASN A 187 -6.36 -7.15 12.91
CA ASN A 187 -5.40 -6.94 13.99
C ASN A 187 -5.24 -8.15 14.94
N ALA A 188 -6.14 -9.14 14.86
CA ALA A 188 -6.06 -10.40 15.60
C ALA A 188 -5.42 -11.54 14.77
N ASP A 189 -5.37 -11.42 13.44
CA ASP A 189 -4.71 -12.36 12.52
C ASP A 189 -3.88 -11.59 11.47
N PRO A 190 -2.77 -10.97 11.91
CA PRO A 190 -1.97 -10.13 11.03
C PRO A 190 -1.29 -10.91 9.90
N GLU A 191 -0.98 -12.20 10.09
CA GLU A 191 -0.34 -13.03 9.07
C GLU A 191 -1.25 -13.31 7.87
N GLY A 192 -2.56 -13.19 8.07
CA GLY A 192 -3.60 -13.34 7.05
C GLY A 192 -3.76 -12.14 6.11
N ILE A 193 -2.98 -11.07 6.30
CA ILE A 193 -3.01 -9.93 5.38
C ILE A 193 -2.61 -10.38 3.98
N GLU A 194 -3.49 -10.17 3.00
CA GLU A 194 -3.28 -10.56 1.61
C GLU A 194 -3.92 -9.52 0.69
N PRO A 195 -3.13 -8.77 -0.10
CA PRO A 195 -3.68 -7.81 -1.03
C PRO A 195 -4.31 -8.50 -2.24
N GLU A 196 -5.53 -8.10 -2.59
CA GLU A 196 -6.28 -8.59 -3.74
C GLU A 196 -6.43 -7.49 -4.79
N LYS A 197 -5.90 -7.71 -6.01
CA LYS A 197 -6.14 -6.82 -7.16
C LYS A 197 -7.53 -7.09 -7.73
N ILE A 198 -8.36 -6.05 -7.83
CA ILE A 198 -9.66 -6.09 -8.49
C ILE A 198 -9.45 -5.94 -10.00
N VAL A 199 -9.88 -6.94 -10.77
CA VAL A 199 -9.56 -7.03 -12.20
C VAL A 199 -10.82 -6.83 -13.04
N THR A 200 -10.83 -5.79 -13.87
CA THR A 200 -11.86 -5.63 -14.90
C THR A 200 -11.36 -6.11 -16.26
N LEU A 201 -12.25 -6.23 -17.25
CA LEU A 201 -11.85 -6.57 -18.61
C LEU A 201 -10.96 -5.50 -19.25
N GLU A 202 -11.12 -4.23 -18.87
CA GLU A 202 -10.24 -3.13 -19.27
C GLU A 202 -8.84 -3.30 -18.68
N VAL A 203 -8.75 -3.66 -17.40
CA VAL A 203 -7.45 -3.94 -16.73
C VAL A 203 -6.75 -5.10 -17.45
N LEU A 204 -7.44 -6.23 -17.66
CA LEU A 204 -6.90 -7.38 -18.39
C LEU A 204 -6.46 -6.99 -19.82
N LEU A 205 -7.27 -6.19 -20.52
CA LEU A 205 -6.95 -5.73 -21.88
C LEU A 205 -5.65 -4.92 -21.89
N ASN A 206 -5.50 -4.00 -20.94
CA ASN A 206 -4.32 -3.16 -20.80
C ASN A 206 -3.09 -3.99 -20.45
N ASP A 207 -3.22 -4.96 -19.54
CA ASP A 207 -2.11 -5.85 -19.15
C ASP A 207 -1.62 -6.67 -20.35
N ILE A 208 -2.52 -7.17 -21.21
CA ILE A 208 -2.15 -7.85 -22.46
C ILE A 208 -1.42 -6.91 -23.43
N ILE A 209 -1.91 -5.68 -23.59
CA ILE A 209 -1.31 -4.68 -24.49
C ILE A 209 0.08 -4.31 -23.99
N LYS A 210 0.20 -3.97 -22.70
CA LYS A 210 1.44 -3.49 -22.11
C LYS A 210 2.50 -4.59 -22.02
N ALA A 211 2.11 -5.83 -21.73
CA ALA A 211 3.00 -6.98 -21.80
C ALA A 211 3.60 -7.15 -23.21
N PHE A 212 2.84 -6.86 -24.27
CA PHE A 212 3.38 -6.89 -25.64
C PHE A 212 4.31 -5.72 -25.93
N GLU A 213 3.99 -4.50 -25.48
CA GLU A 213 4.86 -3.32 -25.65
C GLU A 213 6.21 -3.50 -24.94
N LEU A 214 6.21 -4.13 -23.77
CA LEU A 214 7.41 -4.47 -23.01
C LEU A 214 8.19 -5.66 -23.59
N GLY A 215 7.71 -6.26 -24.68
CA GLY A 215 8.31 -7.43 -25.32
C GLY A 215 8.14 -8.73 -24.52
N TRP A 216 7.29 -8.75 -23.49
CA TRP A 216 6.99 -9.93 -22.71
C TRP A 216 6.08 -10.91 -23.45
N ILE A 217 5.24 -10.38 -24.34
CA ILE A 217 4.58 -11.15 -25.40
C ILE A 217 5.29 -10.81 -26.71
N THR A 218 5.94 -11.78 -27.34
CA THR A 218 6.69 -11.58 -28.59
C THR A 218 5.86 -11.93 -29.82
N ASP A 219 4.90 -12.84 -29.69
CA ASP A 219 4.04 -13.28 -30.79
C ASP A 219 2.89 -12.29 -31.04
N LYS A 220 2.98 -11.54 -32.15
CA LYS A 220 1.94 -10.59 -32.59
C LYS A 220 0.57 -11.23 -32.81
N LYS A 221 0.53 -12.49 -33.30
CA LYS A 221 -0.73 -13.20 -33.55
C LYS A 221 -1.38 -13.60 -32.23
N LEU A 222 -0.58 -14.04 -31.26
CA LEU A 222 -1.03 -14.31 -29.89
C LEU A 222 -1.69 -13.07 -29.30
N LYS A 223 -0.96 -11.95 -29.20
CA LYS A 223 -1.49 -10.69 -28.70
C LYS A 223 -2.77 -10.28 -29.42
N GLY A 224 -2.77 -10.37 -30.75
CA GLY A 224 -3.93 -10.02 -31.58
C GLY A 224 -5.18 -10.86 -31.27
N ARG A 225 -5.02 -12.17 -30.98
CA ARG A 225 -6.14 -13.05 -30.59
C ARG A 225 -6.70 -12.69 -29.22
N LEU A 226 -5.84 -12.59 -28.21
CA LEU A 226 -6.25 -12.27 -26.84
C LEU A 226 -6.99 -10.93 -26.78
N VAL A 227 -6.40 -9.88 -27.37
CA VAL A 227 -7.03 -8.55 -27.45
C VAL A 227 -8.37 -8.60 -28.17
N LYS A 228 -8.46 -9.32 -29.29
CA LYS A 228 -9.71 -9.43 -30.05
C LYS A 228 -10.80 -10.12 -29.23
N GLN A 229 -10.44 -11.15 -28.47
CA GLN A 229 -11.37 -11.86 -27.59
C GLN A 229 -11.85 -10.95 -26.47
N VAL A 230 -10.96 -10.34 -25.69
CA VAL A 230 -11.34 -9.43 -24.58
C VAL A 230 -12.22 -8.28 -25.09
N LYS A 231 -11.86 -7.63 -26.20
CA LYS A 231 -12.70 -6.58 -26.82
C LYS A 231 -14.07 -7.07 -27.28
N ALA A 232 -14.19 -8.34 -27.66
CA ALA A 232 -15.49 -8.92 -28.00
C ALA A 232 -16.37 -9.10 -26.76
N ILE A 233 -15.78 -9.44 -25.60
CA ILE A 233 -16.49 -9.55 -24.31
C ILE A 233 -17.02 -8.17 -23.90
N ILE A 234 -16.15 -7.16 -23.82
CA ILE A 234 -16.51 -5.77 -23.46
C ILE A 234 -17.65 -5.25 -24.36
N LYS A 235 -17.59 -5.55 -25.66
CA LYS A 235 -18.64 -5.16 -26.61
C LYS A 235 -19.97 -5.88 -26.39
N ILE A 236 -19.94 -7.10 -25.85
CA ILE A 236 -21.15 -7.86 -25.49
C ILE A 236 -21.77 -7.25 -24.23
N GLU A 237 -20.99 -7.00 -23.17
CA GLU A 237 -21.46 -6.35 -21.93
C GLU A 237 -22.12 -5.00 -22.24
N ALA A 238 -21.43 -4.13 -22.97
CA ALA A 238 -21.97 -2.81 -23.36
C ALA A 238 -23.25 -2.89 -24.21
N LYS A 239 -23.56 -4.04 -24.81
CA LYS A 239 -24.85 -4.27 -25.49
C LYS A 239 -25.91 -4.80 -24.53
N ILE A 240 -25.53 -5.65 -23.59
CA ILE A 240 -26.44 -6.20 -22.58
C ILE A 240 -26.95 -5.06 -21.69
N GLU A 241 -26.06 -4.20 -21.21
CA GLU A 241 -26.40 -3.00 -20.42
C GLU A 241 -27.45 -2.12 -21.13
N LYS A 242 -27.23 -1.81 -22.42
CA LYS A 242 -28.17 -1.02 -23.25
C LYS A 242 -29.53 -1.68 -23.48
N VAL A 243 -29.62 -3.00 -23.36
CA VAL A 243 -30.90 -3.74 -23.42
C VAL A 243 -31.58 -3.68 -22.06
N GLY A 244 -30.83 -3.84 -20.97
CA GLY A 244 -31.33 -3.75 -19.59
C GLY A 244 -31.90 -2.39 -19.22
N GLU A 245 -31.34 -1.30 -19.73
CA GLU A 245 -31.88 0.06 -19.51
C GLU A 245 -33.30 0.25 -20.07
N LYS A 246 -33.75 -0.59 -21.01
CA LYS A 246 -35.05 -0.48 -21.67
C LYS A 246 -36.18 -1.24 -20.96
N ASP A 247 -35.87 -2.25 -20.14
CA ASP A 247 -36.85 -3.12 -19.50
C ASP A 247 -36.71 -3.14 -17.96
N LYS A 248 -37.77 -2.72 -17.25
CA LYS A 248 -37.71 -2.37 -15.82
C LYS A 248 -37.63 -3.58 -14.86
N LYS A 249 -36.63 -3.54 -13.98
CA LYS A 249 -36.48 -4.13 -12.62
C LYS A 249 -36.52 -5.66 -12.41
N ASN A 250 -37.23 -6.45 -13.22
CA ASN A 250 -37.20 -7.92 -13.07
C ASN A 250 -36.17 -8.62 -13.98
N GLU A 251 -35.66 -7.93 -14.99
CA GLU A 251 -34.62 -8.44 -15.90
C GLU A 251 -33.20 -8.16 -15.41
N GLU A 252 -33.00 -7.16 -14.55
CA GLU A 252 -31.70 -6.71 -14.02
C GLU A 252 -30.92 -7.89 -13.39
N LYS A 253 -31.54 -8.63 -12.46
CA LYS A 253 -30.93 -9.84 -11.86
C LYS A 253 -30.68 -10.99 -12.85
N GLN A 254 -31.41 -11.05 -13.96
CA GLN A 254 -31.20 -12.08 -14.99
C GLN A 254 -30.06 -11.68 -15.92
N ILE A 255 -29.96 -10.38 -16.22
CA ILE A 255 -28.88 -9.73 -16.96
C ILE A 255 -27.56 -9.91 -16.22
N ASP A 256 -27.49 -9.55 -14.93
CA ASP A 256 -26.27 -9.73 -14.12
C ASP A 256 -25.79 -11.19 -14.15
N LYS A 257 -26.71 -12.14 -13.99
CA LYS A 257 -26.39 -13.58 -14.03
C LYS A 257 -25.95 -14.06 -15.41
N LEU A 258 -26.42 -13.42 -16.48
CA LEU A 258 -26.02 -13.74 -17.84
C LEU A 258 -24.63 -13.17 -18.12
N GLU A 259 -24.36 -11.94 -17.70
CA GLU A 259 -23.04 -11.30 -17.79
C GLU A 259 -21.98 -12.13 -17.07
N GLN A 260 -22.18 -12.44 -15.78
CA GLN A 260 -21.28 -13.30 -15.01
C GLN A 260 -21.01 -14.65 -15.69
N LYS A 261 -22.06 -15.29 -16.24
CA LYS A 261 -21.89 -16.58 -16.96
C LYS A 261 -21.09 -16.44 -18.24
N ILE A 262 -21.27 -15.34 -18.98
CA ILE A 262 -20.56 -15.05 -20.22
C ILE A 262 -19.09 -14.80 -19.88
N ASP A 263 -18.81 -13.99 -18.88
CA ASP A 263 -17.46 -13.64 -18.43
C ASP A 263 -16.70 -14.88 -17.98
N LYS A 264 -17.25 -15.65 -17.03
CA LYS A 264 -16.59 -16.89 -16.56
C LYS A 264 -16.29 -17.84 -17.71
N LYS A 265 -17.19 -17.96 -18.68
CA LYS A 265 -16.99 -18.87 -19.82
C LYS A 265 -15.90 -18.36 -20.76
N LEU A 266 -15.87 -17.06 -21.02
CA LEU A 266 -14.90 -16.44 -21.93
C LEU A 266 -13.51 -16.31 -21.29
N ALA A 267 -13.44 -15.94 -20.01
CA ALA A 267 -12.21 -15.96 -19.23
C ALA A 267 -11.62 -17.39 -19.14
N ARG A 268 -12.45 -18.43 -18.94
CA ARG A 268 -11.99 -19.83 -19.02
C ARG A 268 -11.44 -20.20 -20.40
N ALA A 269 -12.10 -19.75 -21.47
CA ALA A 269 -11.62 -20.01 -22.83
C ALA A 269 -10.26 -19.33 -23.08
N LEU A 270 -10.11 -18.08 -22.64
CA LEU A 270 -8.84 -17.34 -22.66
C LEU A 270 -7.76 -18.04 -21.85
N LEU A 271 -8.07 -18.53 -20.65
CA LEU A 271 -7.13 -19.23 -19.78
C LEU A 271 -6.65 -20.54 -20.40
N ILE A 272 -7.54 -21.31 -21.04
CA ILE A 272 -7.16 -22.52 -21.78
C ILE A 272 -6.25 -22.18 -22.95
N GLU A 273 -6.57 -21.12 -23.69
CA GLU A 273 -5.73 -20.64 -24.78
C GLU A 273 -4.34 -20.22 -24.26
N LEU A 274 -4.30 -19.46 -23.15
CA LEU A 274 -3.08 -19.02 -22.49
C LEU A 274 -2.16 -20.18 -22.12
N LYS A 275 -2.71 -21.25 -21.52
CA LYS A 275 -1.99 -22.48 -21.13
C LYS A 275 -1.39 -23.24 -22.32
N GLY A 276 -1.96 -23.09 -23.52
CA GLY A 276 -1.47 -23.73 -24.74
C GLY A 276 -0.22 -23.09 -25.33
N TYR A 277 0.24 -21.95 -24.80
CA TYR A 277 1.36 -21.22 -25.37
C TYR A 277 2.73 -21.66 -24.85
N LYS A 278 3.72 -21.46 -25.70
CA LYS A 278 5.12 -21.82 -25.46
C LYS A 278 5.87 -20.65 -24.82
N LYS A 279 6.87 -20.97 -23.99
CA LYS A 279 7.72 -20.01 -23.27
C LYS A 279 8.49 -19.03 -24.17
N ASP A 280 8.67 -19.33 -25.46
CA ASP A 280 9.31 -18.42 -26.42
C ASP A 280 8.39 -17.28 -26.91
N LYS A 281 7.07 -17.44 -26.73
CA LYS A 281 6.06 -16.49 -27.20
C LYS A 281 5.57 -15.52 -26.14
N ILE A 282 5.63 -15.97 -24.88
CA ILE A 282 5.23 -15.23 -23.69
C ILE A 282 6.19 -15.60 -22.57
N ASN A 283 6.78 -14.59 -21.92
CA ASN A 283 7.62 -14.82 -20.76
C ASN A 283 6.77 -15.13 -19.52
N GLU A 284 7.44 -15.57 -18.45
CA GLU A 284 6.77 -15.98 -17.21
C GLU A 284 6.02 -14.82 -16.53
N HIS A 285 6.55 -13.61 -16.57
CA HIS A 285 5.90 -12.44 -15.97
C HIS A 285 4.56 -12.10 -16.64
N ALA A 286 4.53 -11.99 -17.97
CA ALA A 286 3.28 -11.75 -18.69
C ALA A 286 2.30 -12.90 -18.54
N TYR A 287 2.79 -14.14 -18.54
CA TYR A 287 1.94 -15.31 -18.32
C TYR A 287 1.26 -15.25 -16.95
N ASN A 288 2.01 -14.97 -15.88
CA ASN A 288 1.48 -14.95 -14.52
C ASN A 288 0.47 -13.82 -14.32
N ILE A 289 0.78 -12.58 -14.74
CA ILE A 289 -0.13 -11.44 -14.61
C ILE A 289 -1.46 -11.71 -15.34
N ILE A 290 -1.41 -12.13 -16.61
CA ILE A 290 -2.62 -12.40 -17.40
C ILE A 290 -3.38 -13.60 -16.84
N LYS A 291 -2.67 -14.61 -16.32
CA LYS A 291 -3.28 -15.77 -15.69
C LYS A 291 -4.02 -15.38 -14.41
N GLU A 292 -3.39 -14.61 -13.53
CA GLU A 292 -3.96 -14.11 -12.28
C GLU A 292 -5.21 -13.28 -12.55
N ASP A 293 -5.13 -12.37 -13.53
CA ASP A 293 -6.28 -11.58 -13.98
C ASP A 293 -7.46 -12.44 -14.46
N LEU A 294 -7.17 -13.46 -15.28
CA LEU A 294 -8.20 -14.38 -15.77
C LEU A 294 -8.78 -15.25 -14.64
N GLU A 295 -7.95 -15.72 -13.71
CA GLU A 295 -8.39 -16.49 -12.55
C GLU A 295 -9.27 -15.66 -11.62
N TRP A 296 -8.92 -14.38 -11.42
CA TRP A 296 -9.75 -13.43 -10.67
C TRP A 296 -11.12 -13.25 -11.33
N LEU A 297 -11.17 -12.95 -12.63
CA LEU A 297 -12.43 -12.78 -13.38
C LEU A 297 -13.32 -14.04 -13.31
N ILE A 298 -12.72 -15.24 -13.33
CA ILE A 298 -13.48 -16.50 -13.23
C ILE A 298 -14.12 -16.67 -11.85
N ASN A 299 -13.44 -16.24 -10.79
CA ASN A 299 -13.88 -16.45 -9.43
C ASN A 299 -14.83 -15.34 -8.95
N ASN A 300 -14.64 -14.10 -9.42
CA ASN A 300 -15.29 -12.91 -8.88
C ASN A 300 -16.37 -12.25 -9.78
N ASN A 301 -16.43 -12.56 -11.09
CA ASN A 301 -17.56 -12.16 -11.97
C ASN A 301 -18.60 -13.27 -12.11
#